data_AF-A0A1V3IZS9-F1
#
_entry.id   AF-A0A1V3IZS9-F1
#
_cell.length_a   1.000
_cell.length_b   1.000
_cell.length_c   1.000
_cell.angle_alpha   90.00
_cell.angle_beta   90.00
_cell.angle_gamma   90.00
#
_symmetry.space_group_name_H-M   'P 1'
#
loop_
_entity.id
_entity.type
_entity.pdbx_description
1 polymer ?
#
loop_
_entity_poly.entity_id
_entity_poly.type
_entity_poly.pdbx_seq_one_letter_code
_entity_poly.pdbx_strand_id
1 'polypeptide(L)'
;MRRLPVYLVIDISESMVGENIRQMQEGMNRLVNQLRRDPYALEAVYLSVIGFAGVAGTLAPLTELMNFYPPRLPIGSGTSIGTALNHAMDCMDKDIILSTAEQKGDWKPLVYVMSDGSSTDDTGKAIQRWKATFKQRAKLINIGIGKFADLSTLNEIADLTYRLDDADIERVYQALCETIASSISSQSRSLGLETPVSLNKELLENNAISLAKNSEELTALDENYAIVMGLCRKVKLPYLMKWERFGEVIFGDAEYHYVGAYALEKDYEDWSDNRPNNQTIKSSQLIGGGGCPHCGAPFAFAMCDCGQVFCIDGLGEAVCPKCQQDCFFGFDPEGDDFEINRARG
;
A
#
# COMPACT_ATOMS: atom_id res chain seq x y z
N MET A 1 16.45 -18.76 -24.04
CA MET A 1 16.32 -17.30 -23.89
C MET A 1 16.33 -16.97 -22.40
N ARG A 2 16.84 -15.81 -21.96
CA ARG A 2 16.88 -15.46 -20.52
C ARG A 2 15.53 -14.86 -20.11
N ARG A 3 15.07 -15.17 -18.89
CA ARG A 3 13.86 -14.57 -18.33
C ARG A 3 14.20 -13.25 -17.64
N LEU A 4 13.27 -12.30 -17.64
CA LEU A 4 13.31 -11.09 -16.85
C LEU A 4 12.26 -11.18 -15.74
N PRO A 5 12.64 -11.57 -14.51
CA PRO A 5 11.72 -11.57 -13.39
C PRO A 5 11.40 -10.13 -12.96
N VAL A 6 10.12 -9.81 -12.84
CA VAL A 6 9.62 -8.52 -12.37
C VAL A 6 8.67 -8.77 -11.21
N TYR A 7 8.98 -8.22 -10.05
CA TYR A 7 8.18 -8.32 -8.83
C TYR A 7 7.49 -6.97 -8.59
N LEU A 8 6.16 -6.98 -8.55
CA LEU A 8 5.34 -5.85 -8.12
C LEU A 8 5.01 -6.06 -6.65
N VAL A 9 5.65 -5.30 -5.76
CA VAL A 9 5.42 -5.31 -4.30
C VAL A 9 4.51 -4.13 -3.99
N ILE A 10 3.23 -4.42 -3.79
CA ILE A 10 2.16 -3.43 -3.76
C ILE A 10 1.61 -3.32 -2.34
N ASP A 11 1.59 -2.09 -1.84
CA ASP A 11 0.92 -1.73 -0.60
C ASP A 11 -0.60 -1.85 -0.78
N ILE A 12 -1.20 -2.61 0.12
CA ILE A 12 -2.64 -2.87 0.20
C ILE A 12 -3.18 -2.52 1.59
N SER A 13 -2.51 -1.60 2.28
CA SER A 13 -2.93 -1.10 3.59
C SER A 13 -4.20 -0.23 3.52
N GLU A 14 -4.69 0.18 4.68
CA GLU A 14 -5.93 0.94 4.82
C GLU A 14 -5.82 2.34 4.20
N SER A 15 -4.66 3.00 4.28
CA SER A 15 -4.37 4.28 3.59
C SER A 15 -4.65 4.20 2.10
N MET A 16 -4.39 3.06 1.46
CA MET A 16 -4.60 2.87 0.03
C MET A 16 -6.08 2.81 -0.38
N VAL A 17 -7.01 2.68 0.57
CA VAL A 17 -8.44 2.53 0.24
C VAL A 17 -8.99 3.77 -0.49
N GLY A 18 -9.84 3.50 -1.48
CA GLY A 18 -10.47 4.52 -2.32
C GLY A 18 -9.76 4.71 -3.64
N GLU A 19 -9.32 5.94 -3.92
CA GLU A 19 -8.77 6.29 -5.23
C GLU A 19 -7.39 5.63 -5.48
N ASN A 20 -6.52 5.61 -4.47
CA ASN A 20 -5.15 5.07 -4.58
C ASN A 20 -5.14 3.61 -5.07
N ILE A 21 -5.88 2.71 -4.41
CA ILE A 21 -5.96 1.30 -4.82
C ILE A 21 -6.62 1.13 -6.20
N ARG A 22 -7.59 1.97 -6.55
CA ARG A 22 -8.23 1.95 -7.87
C ARG A 22 -7.25 2.31 -8.98
N GLN A 23 -6.50 3.39 -8.77
CA GLN A 23 -5.44 3.82 -9.70
C GLN A 23 -4.34 2.77 -9.81
N MET A 24 -3.98 2.11 -8.70
CA MET A 24 -2.98 1.04 -8.68
C MET A 24 -3.44 -0.17 -9.51
N GLN A 25 -4.69 -0.62 -9.33
CA GLN A 25 -5.27 -1.72 -10.10
C GLN A 25 -5.34 -1.39 -11.60
N GLU A 26 -5.80 -0.19 -11.95
CA GLU A 26 -5.88 0.28 -13.34
C GLU A 26 -4.49 0.41 -13.98
N GLY A 27 -3.53 0.92 -13.23
CA GLY A 27 -2.14 1.04 -13.65
C GLY A 27 -1.48 -0.30 -13.92
N MET A 28 -1.69 -1.30 -13.05
CA MET A 28 -1.23 -2.67 -13.28
C MET A 28 -1.83 -3.26 -14.56
N ASN A 29 -3.14 -3.07 -14.80
CA ASN A 29 -3.79 -3.51 -16.02
C ASN A 29 -3.17 -2.87 -17.27
N ARG A 30 -2.90 -1.57 -17.21
CA ARG A 30 -2.25 -0.83 -18.31
C ARG A 30 -0.83 -1.31 -18.57
N LEU A 31 -0.02 -1.49 -17.53
CA LEU A 31 1.34 -2.01 -17.63
C LEU A 31 1.34 -3.37 -18.35
N VAL A 32 0.50 -4.31 -17.91
CA VAL A 32 0.40 -5.64 -18.54
C VAL A 32 -0.03 -5.53 -20.00
N ASN A 33 -1.02 -4.69 -20.30
CA ASN A 33 -1.48 -4.47 -21.67
C ASN A 33 -0.42 -3.85 -22.57
N GLN A 34 0.41 -2.94 -22.06
CA GLN A 34 1.53 -2.35 -22.80
C GLN A 34 2.63 -3.36 -23.04
N LEU A 35 3.05 -4.10 -22.02
CA LEU A 35 4.09 -5.12 -22.15
C LEU A 35 3.69 -6.22 -23.15
N ARG A 36 2.41 -6.60 -23.20
CA ARG A 36 1.90 -7.58 -24.18
C ARG A 36 1.98 -7.11 -25.63
N ARG A 37 2.10 -5.80 -25.87
CA ARG A 37 2.25 -5.23 -27.22
C ARG A 37 3.71 -5.23 -27.70
N ASP A 38 4.66 -5.41 -26.80
CA ASP A 38 6.08 -5.53 -27.13
C ASP A 38 6.46 -7.01 -27.30
N PRO A 39 6.82 -7.45 -28.53
CA PRO A 39 7.22 -8.84 -28.78
C PRO A 39 8.39 -9.31 -27.91
N TYR A 40 9.35 -8.43 -27.59
CA TYR A 40 10.50 -8.81 -26.76
C TYR A 40 10.09 -9.01 -25.30
N ALA A 41 9.21 -8.15 -24.79
CA ALA A 41 8.69 -8.29 -23.43
C ALA A 41 7.79 -9.53 -23.31
N LEU A 42 6.99 -9.84 -24.33
CA LEU A 42 6.09 -10.99 -24.36
C LEU A 42 6.81 -12.32 -24.13
N GLU A 43 8.00 -12.46 -24.71
CA GLU A 43 8.77 -13.70 -24.62
C GLU A 43 9.73 -13.75 -23.41
N ALA A 44 10.14 -12.59 -22.87
CA ALA A 44 11.16 -12.52 -21.83
C ALA A 44 10.62 -12.23 -20.42
N VAL A 45 9.51 -11.50 -20.28
CA VAL A 45 9.04 -10.98 -18.99
C VAL A 45 8.22 -12.01 -18.22
N TYR A 46 8.57 -12.16 -16.94
CA TYR A 46 7.80 -12.92 -15.96
C TYR A 46 7.39 -11.97 -14.84
N LEU A 47 6.11 -11.94 -14.48
CA LEU A 47 5.56 -11.05 -13.46
C LEU A 47 5.12 -11.83 -12.24
N SER A 48 5.43 -11.30 -11.05
CA SER A 48 4.85 -11.72 -9.78
C SER A 48 4.26 -10.49 -9.08
N VAL A 49 3.15 -10.70 -8.37
CA VAL A 49 2.52 -9.67 -7.54
C VAL A 49 2.56 -10.13 -6.10
N ILE A 50 3.13 -9.30 -5.26
CA ILE A 50 3.22 -9.45 -3.81
C ILE A 50 2.39 -8.32 -3.22
N GLY A 51 1.37 -8.65 -2.44
CA GLY A 51 0.63 -7.68 -1.64
C GLY A 51 1.25 -7.60 -0.24
N PHE A 52 1.21 -6.41 0.37
CA PHE A 52 1.51 -6.28 1.78
C PHE A 52 0.63 -5.23 2.48
N ALA A 53 0.23 -5.55 3.69
CA ALA A 53 -0.37 -4.65 4.66
C ALA A 53 0.22 -5.01 6.03
N GLY A 54 -0.57 -5.49 6.98
CA GLY A 54 -0.07 -6.03 8.25
C GLY A 54 0.76 -7.31 8.09
N VAL A 55 0.47 -8.07 7.04
CA VAL A 55 1.26 -9.22 6.59
C VAL A 55 1.61 -9.07 5.11
N ALA A 56 2.55 -9.88 4.62
CA ALA A 56 2.92 -9.91 3.20
C ALA A 56 2.65 -11.29 2.60
N GLY A 57 2.28 -11.32 1.32
CA GLY A 57 1.93 -12.55 0.63
C GLY A 57 1.92 -12.41 -0.89
N THR A 58 2.08 -13.53 -1.59
CA THR A 58 2.09 -13.56 -3.06
C THR A 58 0.66 -13.67 -3.59
N LEU A 59 0.17 -12.60 -4.21
CA LEU A 59 -1.14 -12.56 -4.87
C LEU A 59 -1.11 -13.26 -6.23
N ALA A 60 0.01 -13.15 -6.95
CA ALA A 60 0.25 -13.85 -8.21
C ALA A 60 1.69 -14.38 -8.25
N PRO A 61 1.90 -15.70 -8.43
CA PRO A 61 3.25 -16.27 -8.52
C PRO A 61 3.97 -15.79 -9.77
N LEU A 62 5.30 -15.93 -9.80
CA LEU A 62 6.11 -15.55 -10.95
C LEU A 62 5.68 -16.31 -12.21
N THR A 63 4.95 -15.62 -13.09
CA THR A 63 4.26 -16.20 -14.24
C THR A 63 4.64 -15.47 -15.52
N GLU A 64 4.72 -16.21 -16.63
CA GLU A 64 4.94 -15.65 -17.96
C GLU A 64 3.89 -14.58 -18.31
N LEU A 65 4.32 -13.48 -18.92
CA LEU A 65 3.45 -12.36 -19.26
C LEU A 65 2.21 -12.76 -20.11
N MET A 66 2.35 -13.76 -20.97
CA MET A 66 1.23 -14.31 -21.77
C MET A 66 0.15 -14.95 -20.91
N ASN A 67 0.54 -15.60 -19.80
CA ASN A 67 -0.36 -16.32 -18.89
C ASN A 67 -0.68 -15.52 -17.62
N PHE A 68 -0.08 -14.34 -17.45
CA PHE A 68 -0.25 -13.50 -16.28
C PHE A 68 -1.59 -12.76 -16.33
N TYR A 69 -2.41 -12.91 -15.29
CA TYR A 69 -3.62 -12.11 -15.10
C TYR A 69 -3.46 -11.24 -13.85
N PRO A 70 -3.67 -9.91 -13.95
CA PRO A 70 -3.63 -9.03 -12.80
C PRO A 70 -4.57 -9.53 -11.70
N PRO A 71 -4.07 -9.82 -10.48
CA PRO A 71 -4.92 -10.26 -9.39
C PRO A 71 -5.76 -9.10 -8.87
N ARG A 72 -6.85 -9.41 -8.16
CA ARG A 72 -7.52 -8.43 -7.30
C ARG A 72 -6.56 -8.05 -6.17
N LEU A 73 -6.48 -6.76 -5.87
CA LEU A 73 -5.80 -6.28 -4.67
C LEU A 73 -6.78 -6.28 -3.48
N PRO A 74 -6.56 -7.11 -2.44
CA PRO A 74 -7.32 -7.02 -1.18
C PRO A 74 -6.90 -5.76 -0.41
N ILE A 75 -7.51 -5.49 0.74
CA ILE A 75 -7.07 -4.44 1.67
C ILE A 75 -6.87 -5.09 3.04
N GLY A 76 -5.84 -4.68 3.79
CA GLY A 76 -5.58 -5.17 5.15
C GLY A 76 -5.13 -4.05 6.09
N SER A 77 -5.17 -4.29 7.39
CA SER A 77 -4.73 -3.33 8.41
C SER A 77 -3.23 -3.31 8.62
N GLY A 78 -2.66 -2.10 8.68
CA GLY A 78 -1.23 -1.85 8.91
C GLY A 78 -0.39 -1.89 7.63
N THR A 79 0.86 -1.47 7.75
CA THR A 79 1.80 -1.31 6.62
C THR A 79 3.17 -1.85 7.02
N SER A 80 3.44 -3.14 6.78
CA SER A 80 4.65 -3.84 7.24
C SER A 80 5.67 -4.01 6.12
N ILE A 81 6.43 -2.94 5.85
CA ILE A 81 7.41 -2.90 4.76
C ILE A 81 8.55 -3.90 5.01
N GLY A 82 8.99 -4.08 6.26
CA GLY A 82 10.04 -5.04 6.60
C GLY A 82 9.63 -6.48 6.28
N THR A 83 8.39 -6.83 6.59
CA THR A 83 7.77 -8.12 6.24
C THR A 83 7.66 -8.29 4.72
N ALA A 84 7.22 -7.25 4.00
CA ALA A 84 7.13 -7.25 2.55
C ALA A 84 8.48 -7.49 1.86
N LEU A 85 9.53 -6.79 2.31
CA LEU A 85 10.88 -6.94 1.77
C LEU A 85 11.43 -8.36 1.99
N ASN A 86 11.23 -8.93 3.19
CA ASN A 86 11.65 -10.30 3.46
C ASN A 86 10.93 -11.31 2.56
N HIS A 87 9.61 -11.17 2.42
CA HIS A 87 8.82 -12.05 1.54
C HIS A 87 9.25 -11.94 0.08
N ALA A 88 9.53 -10.72 -0.41
CA ALA A 88 10.04 -10.51 -1.77
C ALA A 88 11.43 -11.14 -1.96
N MET A 89 12.32 -10.99 -0.97
CA MET A 89 13.65 -11.64 -1.00
C MET A 89 13.55 -13.16 -0.99
N ASP A 90 12.64 -13.74 -0.21
CA ASP A 90 12.43 -15.19 -0.15
C ASP A 90 11.85 -15.73 -1.46
N CYS A 91 10.89 -15.03 -2.07
CA CYS A 91 10.39 -15.36 -3.42
C CYS A 91 11.52 -15.31 -4.46
N MET A 92 12.36 -14.28 -4.42
CA MET A 92 13.50 -14.15 -5.33
C MET A 92 14.54 -15.28 -5.15
N ASP A 93 14.89 -15.64 -3.91
CA ASP A 93 15.80 -16.76 -3.63
C ASP A 93 15.27 -18.09 -4.16
N LYS A 94 13.93 -18.26 -4.18
CA LYS A 94 13.26 -19.46 -4.67
C LYS A 94 13.13 -19.50 -6.20
N ASP A 95 12.71 -18.39 -6.82
CA ASP A 95 12.21 -18.39 -8.20
C ASP A 95 13.29 -18.05 -9.24
N ILE A 96 14.35 -17.34 -8.82
CA ILE A 96 15.39 -16.83 -9.73
C ILE A 96 16.45 -17.89 -10.01
N ILE A 97 16.70 -18.13 -11.29
CA ILE A 97 17.79 -19.01 -11.74
C ILE A 97 19.05 -18.17 -11.89
N LEU A 98 20.05 -18.40 -11.03
CA LEU A 98 21.34 -17.73 -11.11
C LEU A 98 22.14 -18.20 -12.33
N SER A 99 22.96 -17.31 -12.89
CA SER A 99 23.87 -17.67 -13.97
C SER A 99 25.04 -18.50 -13.43
N THR A 100 25.36 -19.61 -14.10
CA THR A 100 26.53 -20.45 -13.83
C THR A 100 27.50 -20.42 -15.01
N ALA A 101 28.64 -21.10 -14.89
CA ALA A 101 29.57 -21.26 -16.01
C ALA A 101 28.95 -22.05 -17.16
N GLU A 102 28.07 -23.01 -16.87
CA GLU A 102 27.42 -23.86 -17.88
C GLU A 102 26.06 -23.32 -18.38
N GLN A 103 25.36 -22.50 -17.60
CA GLN A 103 24.01 -22.02 -17.94
C GLN A 103 23.86 -20.51 -17.75
N LYS A 104 23.31 -19.85 -18.79
CA LYS A 104 22.82 -18.48 -18.67
C LYS A 104 21.53 -18.48 -17.83
N GLY A 105 21.58 -17.88 -16.66
CA GLY A 105 20.44 -17.73 -15.76
C GLY A 105 19.53 -16.56 -16.16
N ASP A 106 18.66 -16.16 -15.26
CA ASP A 106 17.75 -15.03 -15.45
C ASP A 106 18.52 -13.70 -15.50
N TRP A 107 17.90 -12.70 -16.13
CA TRP A 107 18.36 -11.32 -16.00
C TRP A 107 18.17 -10.81 -14.58
N LYS A 108 18.87 -9.71 -14.28
CA LYS A 108 18.78 -9.06 -12.97
C LYS A 108 17.30 -8.69 -12.71
N PRO A 109 16.64 -9.25 -11.69
CA PRO A 109 15.25 -8.98 -11.39
C PRO A 109 15.01 -7.50 -11.11
N LEU A 110 13.82 -7.04 -11.49
CA LEU A 110 13.31 -5.71 -11.17
C LEU A 110 12.27 -5.84 -10.04
N VAL A 111 12.44 -5.09 -8.96
CA VAL A 111 11.51 -5.07 -7.82
C VAL A 111 10.91 -3.68 -7.74
N TYR A 112 9.63 -3.57 -8.03
CA TYR A 112 8.87 -2.33 -7.94
C TYR A 112 8.11 -2.33 -6.61
N VAL A 113 8.54 -1.49 -5.68
CA VAL A 113 7.83 -1.27 -4.40
C VAL A 113 6.93 -0.05 -4.57
N MET A 114 5.65 -0.20 -4.29
CA MET A 114 4.65 0.86 -4.43
C MET A 114 3.90 1.03 -3.11
N SER A 115 3.97 2.21 -2.50
CA SER A 115 3.41 2.49 -1.16
C SER A 115 3.04 3.95 -1.00
N ASP A 116 2.01 4.25 -0.20
CA ASP A 116 1.60 5.61 0.16
C ASP A 116 1.95 6.00 1.62
N GLY A 117 2.46 5.06 2.42
CA GLY A 117 2.60 5.22 3.87
C GLY A 117 4.00 4.99 4.44
N SER A 118 4.11 5.26 5.75
CA SER A 118 5.28 4.94 6.57
C SER A 118 5.16 3.53 7.17
N SER A 119 6.28 2.88 7.46
CA SER A 119 6.24 1.51 7.98
C SER A 119 5.72 1.46 9.42
N THR A 120 4.87 0.47 9.68
CA THR A 120 4.35 0.09 11.02
C THR A 120 5.13 -1.07 11.66
N ASP A 121 6.24 -1.47 11.04
CA ASP A 121 7.16 -2.51 11.53
C ASP A 121 8.63 -2.05 11.53
N ASP A 122 9.48 -2.78 12.26
CA ASP A 122 10.93 -2.57 12.24
C ASP A 122 11.53 -3.10 10.93
N THR A 123 11.85 -2.18 10.03
CA THR A 123 12.42 -2.49 8.71
C THR A 123 13.93 -2.77 8.76
N GLY A 124 14.61 -2.49 9.88
CA GLY A 124 16.08 -2.44 9.94
C GLY A 124 16.75 -3.75 9.54
N LYS A 125 16.23 -4.89 9.99
CA LYS A 125 16.77 -6.21 9.64
C LYS A 125 16.57 -6.54 8.15
N ALA A 126 15.39 -6.21 7.60
CA ALA A 126 15.08 -6.46 6.20
C ALA A 126 15.95 -5.60 5.28
N ILE A 127 16.14 -4.32 5.62
CA ILE A 127 17.03 -3.39 4.91
C ILE A 127 18.48 -3.88 4.94
N GLN A 128 18.96 -4.34 6.10
CA GLN A 128 20.31 -4.90 6.21
C GLN A 128 20.50 -6.14 5.32
N ARG A 129 19.53 -7.07 5.34
CA ARG A 129 19.54 -8.24 4.45
C ARG A 129 19.55 -7.81 2.98
N TRP A 130 18.74 -6.83 2.60
CA TRP A 130 18.72 -6.30 1.23
C TRP A 130 20.07 -5.75 0.82
N LYS A 131 20.65 -4.85 1.64
CA LYS A 131 21.95 -4.22 1.37
C LYS A 131 23.07 -5.26 1.25
N ALA A 132 23.06 -6.30 2.08
CA ALA A 132 24.09 -7.34 2.10
C ALA A 132 24.00 -8.33 0.92
N THR A 133 22.79 -8.72 0.52
CA THR A 133 22.60 -9.86 -0.40
C THR A 133 21.94 -9.47 -1.73
N PHE A 134 20.99 -8.54 -1.72
CA PHE A 134 20.13 -8.27 -2.88
C PHE A 134 20.49 -7.03 -3.66
N LYS A 135 21.14 -6.03 -3.07
CA LYS A 135 21.54 -4.78 -3.76
C LYS A 135 22.31 -5.01 -5.07
N GLN A 136 23.17 -6.04 -5.10
CA GLN A 136 23.90 -6.40 -6.31
C GLN A 136 23.12 -7.33 -7.24
N ARG A 137 22.16 -8.09 -6.70
CA ARG A 137 21.41 -9.15 -7.40
C ARG A 137 20.07 -8.70 -7.97
N ALA A 138 19.48 -7.63 -7.46
CA ALA A 138 18.20 -7.09 -7.89
C ALA A 138 18.28 -5.56 -8.04
N LYS A 139 17.41 -4.99 -8.86
CA LYS A 139 17.24 -3.53 -8.95
C LYS A 139 15.93 -3.18 -8.25
N LEU A 140 15.98 -2.34 -7.23
CA LEU A 140 14.79 -1.86 -6.53
C LEU A 140 14.39 -0.49 -7.07
N ILE A 141 13.14 -0.37 -7.47
CA ILE A 141 12.52 0.87 -7.86
C ILE A 141 11.39 1.14 -6.88
N ASN A 142 11.46 2.29 -6.22
CA ASN A 142 10.48 2.73 -5.26
C ASN A 142 9.49 3.70 -5.92
N ILE A 143 8.21 3.58 -5.61
CA ILE A 143 7.14 4.40 -6.17
C ILE A 143 6.22 4.85 -5.04
N GLY A 144 6.29 6.12 -4.67
CA GLY A 144 5.35 6.72 -3.72
C GLY A 144 4.01 6.99 -4.38
N ILE A 145 2.92 6.63 -3.73
CA ILE A 145 1.55 6.90 -4.20
C ILE A 145 0.93 8.00 -3.34
N GLY A 146 0.39 9.03 -3.98
CA GLY A 146 -0.34 10.08 -3.29
C GLY A 146 0.55 11.17 -2.67
N LYS A 147 -0.13 12.21 -2.18
CA LYS A 147 0.50 13.46 -1.72
C LYS A 147 1.39 13.29 -0.48
N PHE A 148 1.08 12.28 0.34
CA PHE A 148 1.69 12.09 1.66
C PHE A 148 2.67 10.91 1.73
N ALA A 149 3.08 10.35 0.58
CA ALA A 149 4.00 9.22 0.53
C ALA A 149 5.34 9.52 1.23
N ASP A 150 5.59 8.89 2.40
CA ASP A 150 6.88 8.90 3.06
C ASP A 150 7.73 7.69 2.64
N LEU A 151 8.68 7.97 1.76
CA LEU A 151 9.57 6.97 1.19
C LEU A 151 10.97 6.94 1.82
N SER A 152 11.18 7.69 2.92
CA SER A 152 12.50 7.86 3.55
C SER A 152 13.21 6.53 3.81
N THR A 153 12.48 5.57 4.35
CA THR A 153 12.97 4.23 4.70
C THR A 153 13.38 3.41 3.46
N LEU A 154 12.57 3.44 2.40
CA LEU A 154 12.82 2.67 1.17
C LEU A 154 13.89 3.33 0.27
N ASN A 155 14.04 4.65 0.34
CA ASN A 155 15.05 5.39 -0.41
C ASN A 155 16.49 4.98 -0.04
N GLU A 156 16.72 4.39 1.14
CA GLU A 156 18.03 3.86 1.52
C GLU A 156 18.52 2.68 0.66
N ILE A 157 17.57 1.95 0.05
CA ILE A 157 17.83 0.72 -0.70
C ILE A 157 17.39 0.79 -2.16
N ALA A 158 16.60 1.79 -2.53
CA ALA A 158 16.15 2.02 -3.89
C ALA A 158 17.28 2.48 -4.81
N ASP A 159 17.31 1.92 -6.01
CA ASP A 159 18.17 2.40 -7.10
C ASP A 159 17.53 3.59 -7.81
N LEU A 160 16.19 3.64 -7.84
CA LEU A 160 15.38 4.72 -8.42
C LEU A 160 14.14 4.94 -7.55
N THR A 161 13.75 6.20 -7.39
CA THR A 161 12.52 6.58 -6.68
C THR A 161 11.67 7.48 -7.56
N TYR A 162 10.39 7.14 -7.68
CA TYR A 162 9.36 7.95 -8.33
C TYR A 162 8.30 8.34 -7.31
N ARG A 163 7.62 9.46 -7.53
CA ARG A 163 6.43 9.85 -6.78
C ARG A 163 5.27 10.03 -7.76
N LEU A 164 4.14 9.46 -7.42
CA LEU A 164 2.90 9.52 -8.17
C LEU A 164 2.00 10.56 -7.52
N ASP A 165 2.00 11.74 -8.11
CA ASP A 165 0.94 12.72 -7.92
C ASP A 165 -0.14 12.42 -9.00
N ASP A 166 -1.42 12.72 -8.75
CA ASP A 166 -2.56 12.33 -9.62
C ASP A 166 -2.41 12.67 -11.12
N ALA A 167 -1.51 13.59 -11.48
CA ALA A 167 -1.23 14.01 -12.84
C ALA A 167 -0.13 13.21 -13.58
N ASP A 168 0.61 12.32 -12.91
CA ASP A 168 1.90 11.79 -13.43
C ASP A 168 1.98 10.25 -13.57
N ILE A 169 0.89 9.55 -13.27
CA ILE A 169 0.75 8.10 -13.39
C ILE A 169 1.22 7.56 -14.75
N GLU A 170 0.86 8.21 -15.85
CA GLU A 170 1.27 7.77 -17.19
C GLU A 170 2.79 7.83 -17.41
N ARG A 171 3.46 8.84 -16.84
CA ARG A 171 4.91 9.02 -16.98
C ARG A 171 5.68 7.97 -16.20
N VAL A 172 5.21 7.59 -15.02
CA VAL A 172 5.83 6.52 -14.24
C VAL A 172 5.63 5.19 -14.95
N TYR A 173 4.43 4.87 -15.45
CA TYR A 173 4.25 3.63 -16.23
C TYR A 173 5.11 3.59 -17.49
N GLN A 174 5.28 4.72 -18.18
CA GLN A 174 6.26 4.83 -19.27
C GLN A 174 7.68 4.57 -18.77
N ALA A 175 8.10 5.17 -17.65
CA ALA A 175 9.42 4.93 -17.06
C ALA A 175 9.63 3.47 -16.62
N LEU A 176 8.57 2.78 -16.16
CA LEU A 176 8.58 1.35 -15.85
C LEU A 176 8.79 0.52 -17.12
N CYS A 177 8.02 0.81 -18.17
CA CYS A 177 8.17 0.18 -19.48
C CYS A 177 9.56 0.43 -20.08
N GLU A 178 10.09 1.66 -19.97
CA GLU A 178 11.44 2.02 -20.38
C GLU A 178 12.51 1.32 -19.54
N THR A 179 12.30 1.17 -18.23
CA THR A 179 13.22 0.41 -17.36
C THR A 179 13.25 -1.06 -17.71
N ILE A 180 12.09 -1.64 -18.07
CA ILE A 180 11.99 -3.01 -18.58
C ILE A 180 12.69 -3.09 -19.94
N ALA A 181 12.30 -2.27 -20.91
CA ALA A 181 12.86 -2.27 -22.26
C ALA A 181 14.38 -2.01 -22.27
N SER A 182 14.88 -1.11 -21.42
CA SER A 182 16.32 -0.85 -21.23
C SER A 182 17.03 -2.05 -20.61
N SER A 183 16.42 -2.75 -19.66
CA SER A 183 16.98 -3.98 -19.10
C SER A 183 17.11 -5.10 -20.15
N ILE A 184 16.13 -5.20 -21.06
CA ILE A 184 16.13 -6.14 -22.18
C ILE A 184 17.18 -5.74 -23.25
N SER A 185 17.26 -4.45 -23.58
CA SER A 185 18.12 -3.94 -24.67
C SER A 185 19.59 -3.73 -24.29
N SER A 186 19.88 -3.21 -23.09
CA SER A 186 21.25 -2.98 -22.61
C SER A 186 22.05 -4.27 -22.44
N GLN A 187 21.39 -5.39 -22.13
CA GLN A 187 22.04 -6.70 -21.95
C GLN A 187 21.99 -7.58 -23.21
N SER A 188 21.31 -7.15 -24.29
CA SER A 188 21.34 -7.81 -25.60
C SER A 188 22.33 -7.17 -26.58
N ARG A 189 22.76 -5.93 -26.35
CA ARG A 189 23.84 -5.25 -27.09
C ARG A 189 25.15 -5.22 -26.30
N SER A 190 25.72 -6.39 -25.99
CA SER A 190 27.14 -6.46 -25.68
C SER A 190 27.95 -6.35 -26.97
N LEU A 191 28.12 -5.12 -27.48
CA LEU A 191 29.19 -4.63 -28.37
C LEU A 191 28.95 -3.12 -28.64
N GLY A 192 29.64 -2.26 -27.88
CA GLY A 192 29.91 -0.87 -28.26
C GLY A 192 29.01 0.23 -27.66
N LEU A 193 29.66 1.14 -26.93
CA LEU A 193 29.21 2.42 -26.35
C LEU A 193 28.32 2.35 -25.10
N GLU A 194 29.00 2.47 -23.96
CA GLU A 194 28.43 2.98 -22.71
C GLU A 194 28.10 4.47 -22.88
N THR A 195 26.83 4.82 -22.74
CA THR A 195 26.43 6.16 -22.32
C THR A 195 25.48 6.02 -21.13
N PRO A 196 25.87 6.48 -19.92
CA PRO A 196 24.94 6.59 -18.82
C PRO A 196 24.02 7.77 -19.12
N VAL A 197 22.74 7.49 -19.41
CA VAL A 197 21.72 8.53 -19.48
C VAL A 197 21.27 8.81 -18.05
N SER A 198 21.90 9.81 -17.44
CA SER A 198 21.43 10.47 -16.23
C SER A 198 20.21 11.32 -16.58
N LEU A 199 19.03 10.96 -16.06
CA LEU A 199 17.81 11.76 -16.19
C LEU A 199 17.30 12.15 -14.79
N ASN A 200 17.43 13.45 -14.55
CA ASN A 200 16.76 14.33 -13.59
C ASN A 200 16.81 13.95 -12.11
N LYS A 201 17.97 14.22 -11.52
CA LYS A 201 18.23 14.32 -10.07
C LYS A 201 17.56 15.56 -9.41
N GLU A 202 16.93 16.43 -10.19
CA GLU A 202 16.46 17.76 -9.75
C GLU A 202 15.13 17.76 -8.97
N LEU A 203 14.40 16.64 -8.90
CA LEU A 203 13.13 16.55 -8.14
C LEU A 203 13.31 16.09 -6.68
N LEU A 204 14.54 15.78 -6.24
CA LEU A 204 14.82 15.19 -4.93
C LEU A 204 15.26 16.19 -3.85
N GLU A 205 15.50 17.46 -4.19
CA GLU A 205 16.13 18.40 -3.25
C GLU A 205 15.16 19.26 -2.42
N ASN A 206 13.85 19.07 -2.54
CA ASN A 206 12.88 19.79 -1.73
C ASN A 206 11.99 18.80 -0.98
N ASN A 207 12.34 18.48 0.28
CA ASN A 207 11.37 18.42 1.38
C ASN A 207 12.08 18.33 2.75
N ALA A 208 11.51 19.09 3.69
CA ALA A 208 12.03 19.35 5.02
C ALA A 208 12.05 18.09 5.90
N ILE A 209 13.13 17.95 6.66
CA ILE A 209 13.37 16.89 7.62
C ILE A 209 12.57 17.18 8.90
N SER A 210 11.63 16.32 9.28
CA SER A 210 11.19 16.18 10.67
C SER A 210 11.94 15.01 11.31
N LEU A 211 12.78 15.33 12.30
CA LEU A 211 13.55 14.37 13.09
C LEU A 211 12.66 13.78 14.19
N ALA A 212 12.26 12.52 14.07
CA ALA A 212 11.75 11.76 15.21
C ALA A 212 12.88 10.87 15.77
N LYS A 213 13.43 11.29 16.92
CA LYS A 213 14.26 10.47 17.80
C LYS A 213 13.34 9.78 18.81
N ASN A 214 13.32 8.45 18.82
CA ASN A 214 13.47 7.57 19.98
C ASN A 214 12.88 6.18 19.69
N SER A 215 13.64 5.14 20.03
CA SER A 215 13.49 3.76 19.59
C SER A 215 12.51 2.92 20.41
N GLU A 216 11.43 3.49 20.95
CA GLU A 216 10.43 2.74 21.76
C GLU A 216 8.96 2.94 21.31
N GLU A 217 8.68 3.72 20.27
CA GLU A 217 7.35 3.89 19.66
C GLU A 217 7.37 3.57 18.15
N LEU A 218 7.42 2.28 17.80
CA LEU A 218 7.37 1.83 16.40
C LEU A 218 5.92 1.66 15.86
N THR A 219 4.99 2.46 16.36
CA THR A 219 3.66 2.64 15.77
C THR A 219 3.60 4.06 15.20
N ALA A 220 4.24 4.27 14.05
CA ALA A 220 4.09 5.50 13.30
C ALA A 220 2.60 5.67 12.97
N LEU A 221 1.94 6.60 13.65
CA LEU A 221 0.60 7.04 13.31
C LEU A 221 0.69 7.74 11.96
N ASP A 222 -0.09 7.34 10.96
CA ASP A 222 -0.22 8.15 9.75
C ASP A 222 -1.00 9.42 10.13
N GLU A 223 -0.31 10.54 10.32
CA GLU A 223 -0.96 11.79 10.73
C GLU A 223 -1.90 12.36 9.65
N ASN A 224 -1.82 11.88 8.41
CA ASN A 224 -2.52 12.47 7.27
C ASN A 224 -3.93 11.93 7.09
N TYR A 225 -4.18 10.70 7.55
CA TYR A 225 -5.48 10.07 7.46
C TYR A 225 -6.00 9.70 8.84
N ALA A 226 -7.32 9.71 8.99
CA ALA A 226 -7.99 9.01 10.07
C ALA A 226 -8.88 7.97 9.43
N ILE A 227 -8.65 6.71 9.78
CA ILE A 227 -9.40 5.58 9.23
C ILE A 227 -10.07 4.84 10.38
N VAL A 228 -11.34 4.51 10.20
CA VAL A 228 -12.13 3.78 11.19
C VAL A 228 -12.76 2.58 10.51
N MET A 229 -12.55 1.40 11.10
CA MET A 229 -13.16 0.16 10.64
C MET A 229 -14.54 -0.01 11.27
N GLY A 230 -15.55 -0.19 10.43
CA GLY A 230 -16.91 -0.50 10.82
C GLY A 230 -17.37 -1.88 10.33
N LEU A 231 -18.39 -2.44 10.98
CA LEU A 231 -19.06 -3.66 10.56
C LEU A 231 -20.48 -3.37 10.08
N CYS A 232 -20.85 -3.90 8.91
CA CYS A 232 -22.22 -3.77 8.43
C CYS A 232 -23.16 -4.57 9.34
N ARG A 233 -24.17 -3.92 9.93
CA ARG A 233 -25.17 -4.60 10.77
C ARG A 233 -25.94 -5.69 10.03
N LYS A 234 -26.31 -5.43 8.77
CA LYS A 234 -27.16 -6.33 7.97
C LYS A 234 -26.37 -7.50 7.36
N VAL A 235 -25.22 -7.22 6.75
CA VAL A 235 -24.44 -8.21 5.99
C VAL A 235 -23.27 -8.79 6.80
N LYS A 236 -22.89 -8.14 7.92
CA LYS A 236 -21.76 -8.55 8.78
C LYS A 236 -20.41 -8.58 8.07
N LEU A 237 -20.25 -7.75 7.04
CA LEU A 237 -18.98 -7.52 6.35
C LEU A 237 -18.32 -6.22 6.84
N PRO A 238 -16.97 -6.16 6.89
CA PRO A 238 -16.24 -4.96 7.28
C PRO A 238 -16.34 -3.87 6.21
N TYR A 239 -16.16 -2.63 6.63
CA TYR A 239 -15.96 -1.47 5.76
C TYR A 239 -15.04 -0.47 6.44
N LEU A 240 -14.34 0.33 5.65
CA LEU A 240 -13.51 1.43 6.15
C LEU A 240 -14.21 2.76 5.91
N MET A 241 -14.14 3.65 6.88
CA MET A 241 -14.45 5.05 6.70
C MET A 241 -13.14 5.84 6.77
N LYS A 242 -12.91 6.72 5.80
CA LYS A 242 -11.67 7.47 5.66
C LYS A 242 -11.95 8.96 5.77
N TRP A 243 -11.14 9.64 6.57
CA TRP A 243 -11.03 11.08 6.62
C TRP A 243 -9.59 11.51 6.30
N GLU A 244 -9.44 12.67 5.68
CA GLU A 244 -8.14 13.26 5.34
C GLU A 244 -7.91 14.53 6.16
N ARG A 245 -6.68 14.73 6.62
CA ARG A 245 -6.29 15.89 7.44
C ARG A 245 -6.53 17.18 6.66
N PHE A 246 -7.26 18.09 7.28
CA PHE A 246 -7.59 19.38 6.71
C PHE A 246 -6.63 20.48 7.21
N GLY A 247 -5.72 20.91 6.34
CA GLY A 247 -4.80 22.02 6.60
C GLY A 247 -3.70 21.73 7.63
N GLU A 248 -2.79 22.70 7.78
CA GLU A 248 -1.79 22.68 8.85
C GLU A 248 -2.39 23.31 10.11
N VAL A 249 -2.24 22.63 11.25
CA VAL A 249 -2.75 23.13 12.53
C VAL A 249 -1.66 23.91 13.23
N ILE A 250 -1.89 25.22 13.41
CA ILE A 250 -0.99 26.11 14.15
C ILE A 250 -1.30 26.06 15.66
N PHE A 251 -2.59 25.87 16.02
CA PHE A 251 -3.09 25.71 17.40
C PHE A 251 -4.34 24.82 17.41
N GLY A 252 -4.46 23.92 18.38
CA GLY A 252 -5.61 23.00 18.54
C GLY A 252 -5.33 21.57 18.08
N ASP A 253 -6.35 20.72 18.13
CA ASP A 253 -6.29 19.33 17.64
C ASP A 253 -6.41 19.30 16.10
N ALA A 254 -5.85 18.27 15.46
CA ALA A 254 -5.96 18.08 14.01
C ALA A 254 -7.41 17.80 13.59
N GLU A 255 -7.87 18.48 12.53
CA GLU A 255 -9.20 18.30 11.95
C GLU A 255 -9.09 17.38 10.71
N TYR A 256 -9.99 16.41 10.60
CA TYR A 256 -10.03 15.45 9.49
C TYR A 256 -11.39 15.50 8.80
N HIS A 257 -11.39 15.66 7.47
CA HIS A 257 -12.61 15.79 6.66
C HIS A 257 -12.96 14.48 5.97
N TYR A 258 -14.25 14.13 6.03
CA TYR A 258 -14.75 12.87 5.50
C TYR A 258 -14.53 12.74 4.00
N VAL A 259 -13.87 11.66 3.60
CA VAL A 259 -13.59 11.33 2.20
C VAL A 259 -14.61 10.33 1.68
N GLY A 260 -14.89 9.27 2.44
CA GLY A 260 -15.79 8.23 2.00
C GLY A 260 -15.82 6.99 2.87
N ALA A 261 -16.74 6.08 2.53
CA ALA A 261 -16.86 4.75 3.11
C ALA A 261 -16.71 3.69 2.03
N TYR A 262 -15.90 2.68 2.31
CA TYR A 262 -15.46 1.69 1.33
C TYR A 262 -15.75 0.27 1.83
N ALA A 263 -16.48 -0.49 1.03
CA ALA A 263 -16.80 -1.88 1.33
C ALA A 263 -15.53 -2.75 1.32
N LEU A 264 -15.39 -3.60 2.32
CA LEU A 264 -14.36 -4.64 2.39
C LEU A 264 -14.99 -6.02 2.31
N GLU A 265 -14.18 -7.01 1.95
CA GLU A 265 -14.54 -8.42 1.97
C GLU A 265 -13.97 -9.12 3.21
N LYS A 266 -14.30 -10.39 3.38
CA LYS A 266 -13.82 -11.21 4.51
C LYS A 266 -12.31 -11.43 4.53
N ASP A 267 -11.65 -11.30 3.38
CA ASP A 267 -10.20 -11.44 3.24
C ASP A 267 -9.42 -10.32 3.94
N TYR A 268 -10.07 -9.24 4.38
CA TYR A 268 -9.41 -8.17 5.13
C TYR A 268 -8.68 -8.67 6.38
N GLU A 269 -9.26 -9.64 7.11
CA GLU A 269 -8.63 -10.21 8.31
C GLU A 269 -7.34 -10.97 7.96
N ASP A 270 -7.29 -11.63 6.80
CA ASP A 270 -6.13 -12.43 6.36
C ASP A 270 -4.90 -11.55 6.06
N TRP A 271 -5.12 -10.28 5.71
CA TRP A 271 -4.07 -9.30 5.38
C TRP A 271 -3.76 -8.31 6.51
N SER A 272 -4.49 -8.41 7.62
CA SER A 272 -4.39 -7.47 8.74
C SER A 272 -3.38 -7.86 9.79
N ASP A 273 -2.80 -6.84 10.43
CA ASP A 273 -1.90 -7.01 11.56
C ASP A 273 -2.68 -7.37 12.84
N ASN A 274 -2.37 -8.54 13.40
CA ASN A 274 -3.01 -9.07 14.61
C ASN A 274 -2.43 -8.52 15.93
N ARG A 275 -1.42 -7.65 15.87
CA ARG A 275 -0.89 -7.00 17.08
C ARG A 275 -2.00 -6.13 17.74
N PRO A 276 -1.94 -5.88 19.06
CA PRO A 276 -2.87 -4.97 19.73
C PRO A 276 -2.70 -3.53 19.22
N ASN A 277 -3.78 -2.89 18.76
CA ASN A 277 -3.77 -1.47 18.37
C ASN A 277 -4.49 -0.66 19.44
N ASN A 278 -3.80 0.34 19.99
CA ASN A 278 -4.32 1.24 21.02
C ASN A 278 -4.45 2.68 20.50
N GLN A 279 -4.33 2.88 19.19
CA GLN A 279 -4.48 4.19 18.59
C GLN A 279 -5.94 4.61 18.61
N THR A 280 -6.23 5.78 19.18
CA THR A 280 -7.56 6.37 19.20
C THR A 280 -7.57 7.75 18.55
N ILE A 281 -8.75 8.17 18.11
CA ILE A 281 -9.03 9.52 17.65
C ILE A 281 -10.30 10.03 18.31
N LYS A 282 -10.34 11.32 18.61
CA LYS A 282 -11.54 11.95 19.18
C LYS A 282 -12.62 12.14 18.12
N SER A 283 -13.87 11.95 18.51
CA SER A 283 -15.02 12.16 17.64
C SER A 283 -15.11 13.61 17.12
N SER A 284 -14.69 14.59 17.93
CA SER A 284 -14.66 16.01 17.58
C SER A 284 -13.67 16.36 16.46
N GLN A 285 -12.68 15.50 16.20
CA GLN A 285 -11.71 15.68 15.13
C GLN A 285 -12.22 15.21 13.76
N LEU A 286 -13.30 14.41 13.74
CA LEU A 286 -13.85 13.80 12.53
C LEU A 286 -15.04 14.61 12.01
N ILE A 287 -14.83 15.32 10.90
CA ILE A 287 -15.84 16.19 10.31
C ILE A 287 -16.54 15.49 9.15
N GLY A 288 -17.85 15.36 9.27
CA GLY A 288 -18.71 14.70 8.29
C GLY A 288 -18.76 13.18 8.46
N GLY A 289 -19.54 12.55 7.59
CA GLY A 289 -19.74 11.11 7.60
C GLY A 289 -20.61 10.67 6.43
N GLY A 290 -20.85 9.37 6.33
CA GLY A 290 -21.67 8.83 5.26
C GLY A 290 -22.38 7.53 5.63
N GLY A 291 -23.02 6.95 4.62
CA GLY A 291 -23.79 5.72 4.74
C GLY A 291 -22.95 4.45 4.58
N CYS A 292 -23.53 3.34 5.00
CA CYS A 292 -22.89 2.02 4.90
C CYS A 292 -22.77 1.59 3.44
N PRO A 293 -21.57 1.24 2.95
CA PRO A 293 -21.36 0.87 1.55
C PRO A 293 -21.94 -0.50 1.20
N HIS A 294 -22.22 -1.35 2.20
CA HIS A 294 -22.78 -2.70 2.00
C HIS A 294 -24.30 -2.71 1.89
N CYS A 295 -24.98 -2.00 2.77
CA CYS A 295 -26.43 -2.12 2.92
C CYS A 295 -27.21 -0.81 2.72
N GLY A 296 -26.53 0.29 2.38
CA GLY A 296 -27.14 1.59 2.13
C GLY A 296 -27.77 2.25 3.35
N ALA A 297 -27.44 1.79 4.57
CA ALA A 297 -27.90 2.46 5.79
C ALA A 297 -27.34 3.90 5.83
N PRO A 298 -28.13 4.93 6.16
CA PRO A 298 -27.73 6.34 6.08
C PRO A 298 -26.57 6.71 7.01
N PHE A 299 -26.38 6.01 8.13
CA PHE A 299 -25.31 6.29 9.08
C PHE A 299 -24.38 5.08 9.20
N ALA A 300 -23.12 5.26 8.82
CA ALA A 300 -22.07 4.24 8.98
C ALA A 300 -21.28 4.38 10.28
N PHE A 301 -21.52 5.43 11.06
CA PHE A 301 -20.74 5.78 12.24
C PHE A 301 -21.61 5.75 13.50
N ALA A 302 -21.79 4.56 14.06
CA ALA A 302 -22.39 4.37 15.38
C ALA A 302 -21.49 3.45 16.20
N MET A 303 -21.15 3.84 17.42
CA MET A 303 -20.21 3.09 18.27
C MET A 303 -20.94 2.37 19.39
N CYS A 304 -20.69 1.07 19.54
CA CYS A 304 -21.11 0.29 20.70
C CYS A 304 -20.12 0.47 21.86
N ASP A 305 -20.55 0.30 23.10
CA ASP A 305 -19.70 0.29 24.31
C ASP A 305 -18.54 -0.72 24.25
N CYS A 306 -18.65 -1.77 23.42
CA CYS A 306 -17.54 -2.69 23.16
C CYS A 306 -16.46 -2.13 22.22
N GLY A 307 -16.58 -0.87 21.79
CA GLY A 307 -15.68 -0.18 20.87
C GLY A 307 -15.87 -0.51 19.39
N GLN A 308 -16.88 -1.32 19.03
CA GLN A 308 -17.18 -1.63 17.63
C GLN A 308 -17.99 -0.51 16.99
N VAL A 309 -17.49 0.02 15.86
CA VAL A 309 -18.25 0.92 15.00
C VAL A 309 -19.09 0.12 13.99
N PHE A 310 -20.33 0.52 13.74
CA PHE A 310 -21.24 -0.17 12.82
C PHE A 310 -22.32 0.77 12.27
N CYS A 311 -23.07 0.29 11.29
CA CYS A 311 -24.09 1.09 10.63
C CYS A 311 -25.49 0.95 11.24
N ILE A 312 -26.25 2.05 11.21
CA ILE A 312 -27.62 2.15 11.72
C ILE A 312 -28.54 2.84 10.71
N ASP A 313 -29.83 2.48 10.73
CA ASP A 313 -30.84 3.05 9.83
C ASP A 313 -31.35 4.43 10.30
N GLY A 314 -31.09 4.78 11.57
CA GLY A 314 -31.52 6.02 12.22
C GLY A 314 -31.37 5.90 13.73
N LEU A 315 -31.89 6.89 14.46
CA LEU A 315 -31.92 6.90 15.92
C LEU A 315 -32.82 5.77 16.46
N GLY A 316 -32.52 5.34 17.69
CA GLY A 316 -33.22 4.28 18.41
C GLY A 316 -32.36 3.04 18.63
N GLU A 317 -33.02 1.90 18.75
CA GLU A 317 -32.38 0.62 19.08
C GLU A 317 -31.67 0.00 17.87
N ALA A 318 -30.42 -0.43 18.07
CA ALA A 318 -29.70 -1.24 17.11
C ALA A 318 -28.81 -2.27 17.82
N VAL A 319 -28.76 -3.48 17.26
CA VAL A 319 -27.94 -4.58 17.79
C VAL A 319 -26.54 -4.51 17.20
N CYS A 320 -25.52 -4.51 18.07
CA CYS A 320 -24.12 -4.53 17.65
C CYS A 320 -23.78 -5.83 16.89
N PRO A 321 -23.21 -5.77 15.68
CA PRO A 321 -22.89 -6.97 14.90
C PRO A 321 -21.77 -7.84 15.51
N LYS A 322 -20.95 -7.29 16.41
CA LYS A 322 -19.83 -7.98 17.05
C LYS A 322 -20.22 -8.62 18.39
N CYS A 323 -20.63 -7.83 19.38
CA CYS A 323 -20.95 -8.33 20.72
C CYS A 323 -22.42 -8.77 20.91
N GLN A 324 -23.30 -8.50 19.93
CA GLN A 324 -24.73 -8.82 19.97
C GLN A 324 -25.51 -8.14 21.11
N GLN A 325 -24.99 -7.05 21.69
CA GLN A 325 -25.70 -6.24 22.67
C GLN A 325 -26.62 -5.23 21.99
N ASP A 326 -27.73 -4.91 22.65
CA ASP A 326 -28.64 -3.83 22.26
C ASP A 326 -28.01 -2.48 22.61
N CYS A 327 -27.91 -1.61 21.62
CA CYS A 327 -27.44 -0.24 21.77
C CYS A 327 -28.59 0.72 21.45
N PHE A 328 -28.68 1.83 22.18
CA PHE A 328 -29.66 2.88 21.92
C PHE A 328 -28.93 4.16 21.47
N PHE A 329 -29.21 4.61 20.26
CA PHE A 329 -28.60 5.80 19.67
C PHE A 329 -29.58 6.98 19.69
N GLY A 330 -29.19 8.05 20.37
CA GLY A 330 -29.94 9.30 20.44
C GLY A 330 -29.10 10.49 20.00
N PHE A 331 -29.73 11.67 19.92
CA PHE A 331 -28.97 12.91 19.89
C PHE A 331 -28.36 13.13 21.27
N ASP A 332 -27.06 13.39 21.30
CA ASP A 332 -26.40 13.92 22.48
C ASP A 332 -26.47 15.46 22.44
N PRO A 333 -27.26 16.10 23.32
CA PRO A 333 -27.35 17.55 23.39
C PRO A 333 -26.14 18.22 24.04
N GLU A 334 -25.30 17.49 24.78
CA GLU A 334 -24.09 18.02 25.42
C GLU A 334 -22.87 17.96 24.48
N GLY A 335 -22.91 17.06 23.48
CA GLY A 335 -21.86 16.95 22.47
C GLY A 335 -20.57 16.40 23.04
N ASP A 336 -20.69 15.41 23.94
CA ASP A 336 -19.55 14.82 24.62
C ASP A 336 -18.65 14.13 23.59
N ASP A 337 -17.37 14.46 23.69
CA ASP A 337 -16.34 13.90 22.84
C ASP A 337 -15.94 12.52 23.35
N PHE A 338 -15.89 11.53 22.45
CA PHE A 338 -15.49 10.17 22.80
C PHE A 338 -14.34 9.68 21.92
N GLU A 339 -13.55 8.76 22.47
CA GLU A 339 -12.43 8.14 21.79
C GLU A 339 -12.89 6.98 20.91
N ILE A 340 -12.40 6.96 19.67
CA ILE A 340 -12.69 5.94 18.66
C ILE A 340 -11.41 5.21 18.31
N ASN A 341 -11.46 3.87 18.26
CA ASN A 341 -10.33 3.08 17.80
C ASN A 341 -10.05 3.37 16.32
N ARG A 342 -8.82 3.80 16.05
CA ARG A 342 -8.32 4.07 14.72
C ARG A 342 -7.79 2.78 14.09
N ALA A 343 -7.90 2.68 12.77
CA ALA A 343 -7.16 1.70 11.98
C ALA A 343 -5.64 1.97 12.04
N ARG A 344 -4.83 0.94 11.81
CA ARG A 344 -3.35 1.00 11.95
C ARG A 344 -2.69 1.70 10.78
N GLY A 345 -3.31 1.60 9.60
CA GLY A 345 -2.81 2.20 8.37
C GLY A 345 -3.47 3.52 8.02
#